data_AF-A0A5A9P2P3-F1
#
_entry.id   AF-A0A5A9P2P3-F1
#
_cell.length_a   1.000
_cell.length_b   1.000
_cell.length_c   1.000
_cell.angle_alpha   90.00
_cell.angle_beta   90.00
_cell.angle_gamma   90.00
#
_symmetry.space_group_name_H-M   'P 1'
#
loop_
_entity.id
_entity.type
_entity.pdbx_description
1 polymer ?
#
loop_
_entity_poly.entity_id
_entity_poly.type
_entity_poly.pdbx_seq_one_letter_code
_entity_poly.pdbx_strand_id
1 'polypeptide(L)'
;MDWVWTDTTLSLSNWICVEDIYANIFILKCWREAEKKKKMLVKYTMGGFIIFSLICIVWFPLLFMSLVKSVAGVTNQPLDVSIQLSILGYEPLFTMSAQEKNLIPFSHSAFQKMTNHFATHPSAMQFIVNYMPEDVVMAKVKSDASLLWSISPASRQAMIHELINSTHFYITLRWTLLRNASLVMNEEAVGERTVRYEDVTLKQELVSMLRGTQSRPLMLENLLPKYIRGSAGPNAKLAHRLYVEHSRRSDEHHLQFFRPLSVKLQRANGSSSEAGQQWWVVKECSLSTCHSIELVLFNDKVSPSSVGLLAGYGIVGMYMSVVLVIGKFVREFFTGISRSIMYEELPCVDRVLKLCNDIFIVRETGEMEMEEKLFDKLIFLYRSPETMIKMTREKKQL
;
A
#
# COMPACT_ATOMS: atom_id res chain seq x y z
N MET A 1 37.00 -20.24 -26.33
CA MET A 1 38.25 -19.48 -26.52
C MET A 1 39.32 -20.45 -27.01
N ASP A 2 39.53 -21.55 -26.30
CA ASP A 2 40.58 -22.55 -26.61
C ASP A 2 40.50 -23.13 -28.02
N TRP A 3 39.31 -23.48 -28.54
CA TRP A 3 39.15 -23.95 -29.92
C TRP A 3 39.66 -22.97 -30.99
N VAL A 4 39.54 -21.65 -30.74
CA VAL A 4 39.96 -20.61 -31.72
C VAL A 4 41.47 -20.49 -31.80
N TRP A 5 42.17 -20.79 -30.71
CA TRP A 5 43.61 -20.56 -30.55
C TRP A 5 44.43 -21.86 -30.55
N THR A 6 43.78 -23.00 -30.77
CA THR A 6 44.43 -24.30 -30.84
C THR A 6 44.29 -24.85 -32.24
N ASP A 7 45.42 -25.27 -32.82
CA ASP A 7 45.40 -25.98 -34.10
C ASP A 7 44.74 -27.35 -33.90
N THR A 8 43.60 -27.58 -34.56
CA THR A 8 42.83 -28.84 -34.50
C THR A 8 42.07 -29.03 -35.81
N THR A 9 41.81 -30.28 -36.19
CA THR A 9 40.95 -30.61 -37.34
C THR A 9 39.48 -30.70 -36.98
N LEU A 10 39.14 -30.67 -35.69
CA LEU A 10 37.77 -30.81 -35.23
C LEU A 10 36.97 -29.51 -35.46
N SER A 11 35.75 -29.68 -35.97
CA SER A 11 34.76 -28.60 -35.98
C SER A 11 34.41 -28.14 -34.56
N LEU A 12 33.92 -26.91 -34.40
CA LEU A 12 33.52 -26.37 -33.09
C LEU A 12 32.51 -27.28 -32.36
N SER A 13 31.56 -27.89 -33.07
CA SER A 13 30.59 -28.82 -32.46
C SER A 13 31.25 -30.09 -31.94
N ASN A 14 32.23 -30.63 -32.67
CA ASN A 14 32.98 -31.81 -32.25
C ASN A 14 33.89 -31.48 -31.07
N TRP A 15 34.51 -30.31 -31.08
CA TRP A 15 35.30 -29.80 -29.97
C TRP A 15 34.47 -29.72 -28.68
N ILE A 16 33.30 -29.06 -28.73
CA ILE A 16 32.39 -28.97 -27.57
C ILE A 16 31.96 -30.36 -27.10
N CYS A 17 31.72 -31.29 -28.03
CA CYS A 17 31.34 -32.66 -27.69
C CYS A 17 32.45 -33.40 -26.91
N VAL A 18 33.72 -33.28 -27.33
CA VAL A 18 34.85 -33.88 -26.61
C VAL A 18 35.00 -33.29 -25.21
N GLU A 19 34.91 -31.96 -25.09
CA GLU A 19 35.02 -31.26 -23.80
C GLU A 19 33.88 -31.65 -22.83
N ASP A 20 32.64 -31.71 -23.31
CA ASP A 20 31.49 -32.12 -22.50
C ASP A 20 31.62 -33.58 -22.04
N ILE A 21 32.02 -34.48 -22.94
CA ILE A 21 32.30 -35.89 -22.59
C ILE A 21 33.40 -35.99 -21.53
N TYR A 22 34.51 -35.27 -21.72
CA TYR A 22 35.61 -35.25 -20.78
C TYR A 22 35.19 -34.75 -19.40
N ALA A 23 34.49 -33.61 -19.34
CA ALA A 23 34.03 -33.02 -18.09
C ALA A 23 33.09 -33.96 -17.32
N ASN A 24 32.12 -34.57 -18.00
CA ASN A 24 31.19 -35.52 -17.40
C ASN A 24 31.91 -36.78 -16.87
N ILE A 25 32.84 -37.34 -17.65
CA ILE A 25 33.62 -38.51 -17.25
C ILE A 25 34.58 -38.20 -16.09
N PHE A 26 35.17 -37.00 -16.08
CA PHE A 26 36.04 -36.55 -14.98
C PHE A 26 35.25 -36.37 -13.68
N ILE A 27 34.09 -35.69 -13.73
CA ILE A 27 33.19 -35.56 -12.57
C ILE A 27 32.81 -36.95 -12.05
N LEU A 28 32.43 -37.86 -12.94
CA LEU A 28 32.07 -39.23 -12.58
C LEU A 28 33.25 -39.99 -11.93
N LYS A 29 34.47 -39.81 -12.44
CA LYS A 29 35.70 -40.36 -11.84
C LYS A 29 35.89 -39.86 -10.41
N CYS A 30 35.76 -38.55 -10.17
CA CYS A 30 35.85 -37.95 -8.85
C CYS A 30 34.77 -38.51 -7.90
N TRP A 31 33.53 -38.65 -8.37
CA TRP A 31 32.45 -39.28 -7.59
C TRP A 31 32.81 -40.70 -7.20
N ARG A 32 33.24 -41.56 -8.15
CA ARG A 32 33.62 -42.95 -7.85
C ARG A 32 34.77 -43.06 -6.84
N GLU A 33 35.72 -42.13 -6.86
CA GLU A 33 36.79 -42.08 -5.85
C GLU A 33 36.30 -41.59 -4.48
N ALA A 34 35.39 -40.62 -4.45
CA ALA A 34 34.75 -40.15 -3.22
C ALA A 34 33.82 -41.22 -2.62
N GLU A 35 33.13 -42.01 -3.44
CA GLU A 35 32.24 -43.09 -2.99
C GLU A 35 32.98 -44.18 -2.20
N LYS A 36 34.27 -44.40 -2.47
CA LYS A 36 35.11 -45.30 -1.67
C LYS A 36 35.29 -44.83 -0.22
N LYS A 37 34.97 -43.57 0.09
CA LYS A 37 35.10 -42.93 1.40
C LYS A 37 33.76 -42.36 1.90
N LYS A 38 32.69 -43.17 2.00
CA LYS A 38 31.39 -42.66 2.48
C LYS A 38 31.33 -42.53 4.01
N LYS A 39 30.87 -41.36 4.49
CA LYS A 39 30.45 -41.11 5.89
C LYS A 39 28.93 -40.95 5.99
N MET A 40 28.34 -41.48 7.06
CA MET A 40 26.89 -41.62 7.27
C MET A 40 26.15 -40.26 7.46
N LEU A 41 26.86 -39.20 7.87
CA LEU A 41 26.30 -37.87 8.19
C LEU A 41 25.78 -37.05 6.99
N VAL A 42 26.14 -37.43 5.76
CA VAL A 42 25.85 -36.65 4.54
C VAL A 42 24.38 -36.66 4.15
N LYS A 43 23.63 -37.71 4.51
CA LYS A 43 22.22 -37.86 4.12
C LYS A 43 21.31 -36.81 4.77
N TYR A 44 21.44 -36.63 6.08
CA TYR A 44 20.58 -35.70 6.84
C TYR A 44 20.89 -34.23 6.53
N THR A 45 22.15 -33.92 6.30
CA THR A 45 22.60 -32.56 5.97
C THR A 45 22.16 -32.13 4.58
N MET A 46 22.31 -33.00 3.57
CA MET A 46 21.90 -32.70 2.20
C MET A 46 20.38 -32.62 2.04
N GLY A 47 19.64 -33.59 2.60
CA GLY A 47 18.17 -33.58 2.56
C GLY A 47 17.58 -32.39 3.32
N GLY A 48 18.11 -32.09 4.51
CA GLY A 48 17.69 -30.95 5.32
C GLY A 48 17.91 -29.61 4.62
N PHE A 49 19.06 -29.44 3.96
CA PHE A 49 19.37 -28.23 3.19
C PHE A 49 18.38 -28.00 2.05
N ILE A 50 18.08 -29.04 1.25
CA ILE A 50 17.13 -28.94 0.12
C ILE A 50 15.73 -28.53 0.62
N ILE A 51 15.23 -29.17 1.68
CA ILE A 51 13.92 -28.86 2.26
C ILE A 51 13.89 -27.42 2.78
N PHE A 52 14.93 -27.02 3.51
CA PHE A 52 15.06 -25.66 4.04
C PHE A 52 15.06 -24.60 2.92
N SER A 53 15.86 -24.80 1.87
CA SER A 53 15.90 -23.89 0.72
C SER A 53 14.53 -23.77 0.03
N LEU A 54 13.79 -24.87 -0.13
CA LEU A 54 12.45 -24.84 -0.73
C LEU A 54 11.47 -24.04 0.13
N ILE A 55 11.49 -24.24 1.46
CA ILE A 55 10.65 -23.47 2.39
C ILE A 55 11.02 -21.98 2.31
N CYS A 56 12.31 -21.64 2.36
CA CYS A 56 12.77 -20.26 2.25
C CYS A 56 12.30 -19.61 0.95
N ILE A 57 12.40 -20.28 -0.19
CA ILE A 57 11.96 -19.74 -1.48
C ILE A 57 10.46 -19.41 -1.48
N VAL A 58 9.64 -20.27 -0.87
CA VAL A 58 8.19 -20.07 -0.82
C VAL A 58 7.80 -19.01 0.22
N TRP A 59 8.45 -19.01 1.39
CA TRP A 59 8.05 -18.18 2.53
C TRP A 59 8.72 -16.81 2.56
N PHE A 60 9.97 -16.69 2.11
CA PHE A 60 10.72 -15.45 2.13
C PHE A 60 10.02 -14.32 1.39
N PRO A 61 9.47 -14.51 0.16
CA PRO A 61 8.72 -13.47 -0.50
C PRO A 61 7.49 -13.02 0.31
N LEU A 62 6.76 -13.96 0.93
CA LEU A 62 5.59 -13.63 1.75
C LEU A 62 5.98 -12.80 2.99
N LEU A 63 7.08 -13.17 3.66
CA LEU A 63 7.61 -12.47 4.83
C LEU A 63 8.15 -11.08 4.48
N PHE A 64 8.91 -10.97 3.38
CA PHE A 64 9.43 -9.68 2.93
C PHE A 64 8.30 -8.70 2.63
N MET A 65 7.20 -9.18 2.03
CA MET A 65 6.07 -8.32 1.68
C MET A 65 5.24 -7.86 2.88
N SER A 66 5.12 -8.67 3.94
CA SER A 66 4.46 -8.23 5.18
C SER A 66 5.26 -7.10 5.87
N LEU A 67 6.59 -7.15 5.79
CA LEU A 67 7.47 -6.13 6.32
C LEU A 67 7.39 -4.82 5.52
N VAL A 68 7.40 -4.88 4.18
CA VAL A 68 7.33 -3.68 3.33
C VAL A 68 6.00 -2.91 3.52
N LYS A 69 4.87 -3.62 3.69
CA LYS A 69 3.58 -2.98 3.96
C LYS A 69 3.52 -2.31 5.35
N SER A 70 4.31 -2.77 6.31
CA SER A 70 4.27 -2.31 7.70
C SER A 70 5.07 -1.01 7.94
N VAL A 71 6.14 -0.77 7.17
CA VAL A 71 7.14 0.27 7.50
C VAL A 71 6.98 1.59 6.72
N ALA A 72 6.17 1.63 5.66
CA ALA A 72 6.18 2.74 4.68
C ALA A 72 4.99 3.70 4.75
N GLY A 73 4.39 3.92 5.93
CA GLY A 73 3.31 4.89 6.09
C GLY A 73 3.83 6.32 6.24
N VAL A 74 3.59 7.17 5.25
CA VAL A 74 3.89 8.61 5.32
C VAL A 74 2.67 9.35 5.87
N THR A 75 2.90 10.38 6.68
CA THR A 75 1.85 11.24 7.23
C THR A 75 1.17 12.03 6.12
N ASN A 76 -0.17 12.10 6.15
CA ASN A 76 -0.98 12.66 5.06
C ASN A 76 -1.77 13.87 5.55
N GLN A 77 -1.06 14.94 5.93
CA GLN A 77 -1.70 16.15 6.43
C GLN A 77 -2.41 16.88 5.27
N PRO A 78 -3.64 17.37 5.48
CA PRO A 78 -4.32 18.18 4.48
C PRO A 78 -3.60 19.53 4.29
N LEU A 79 -3.59 20.01 3.06
CA LEU A 79 -3.10 21.33 2.67
C LEU A 79 -4.19 22.40 2.86
N ASP A 80 -5.45 22.01 2.65
CA ASP A 80 -6.62 22.85 2.85
C ASP A 80 -7.78 22.06 3.46
N VAL A 81 -8.54 22.71 4.33
CA VAL A 81 -9.74 22.16 4.95
C VAL A 81 -10.85 23.17 4.76
N SER A 82 -11.81 22.85 3.90
CA SER A 82 -12.94 23.72 3.63
C SER A 82 -14.23 23.19 4.25
N ILE A 83 -15.03 24.11 4.79
CA ILE A 83 -16.35 23.85 5.35
C ILE A 83 -17.37 24.65 4.55
N GLN A 84 -18.47 24.00 4.19
CA GLN A 84 -19.59 24.58 3.48
C GLN A 84 -20.90 24.25 4.21
N LEU A 85 -21.69 25.27 4.52
CA LEU A 85 -23.00 25.17 5.14
C LEU A 85 -24.07 25.56 4.12
N SER A 86 -25.01 24.67 3.83
CA SER A 86 -26.09 24.91 2.86
C SER A 86 -27.45 24.49 3.41
N ILE A 87 -28.51 25.16 2.96
CA ILE A 87 -29.90 24.87 3.34
C ILE A 87 -30.71 24.57 2.09
N LEU A 88 -31.51 23.50 2.10
CA LEU A 88 -32.51 23.16 1.07
C LEU A 88 -31.98 23.21 -0.39
N GLY A 89 -30.69 22.98 -0.62
CA GLY A 89 -30.08 23.01 -1.96
C GLY A 89 -29.91 24.41 -2.58
N TYR A 90 -30.15 25.48 -1.82
CA TYR A 90 -29.86 26.85 -2.25
C TYR A 90 -28.37 27.18 -2.15
N GLU A 91 -28.03 28.38 -2.64
CA GLU A 91 -26.69 28.96 -2.54
C GLU A 91 -26.15 28.82 -1.10
N PRO A 92 -24.90 28.32 -0.92
CA PRO A 92 -24.35 28.05 0.40
C PRO A 92 -24.38 29.30 1.27
N LEU A 93 -24.79 29.13 2.53
CA LEU A 93 -24.80 30.23 3.49
C LEU A 93 -23.36 30.60 3.87
N PHE A 94 -22.55 29.59 4.18
CA PHE A 94 -21.21 29.83 4.66
C PHE A 94 -20.24 28.91 3.93
N THR A 95 -19.17 29.49 3.40
CA THR A 95 -18.02 28.76 2.86
C THR A 95 -16.78 29.40 3.45
N MET A 96 -15.89 28.58 4.00
CA MET A 96 -14.59 29.02 4.50
C MET A 96 -13.57 27.90 4.38
N SER A 97 -12.33 28.26 4.10
CA SER A 97 -11.18 27.37 3.99
C SER A 97 -10.11 27.72 5.03
N ALA A 98 -9.53 26.71 5.67
CA ALA A 98 -8.42 26.83 6.59
C ALA A 98 -7.15 26.27 5.92
N GLN A 99 -6.19 27.16 5.66
CA GLN A 99 -4.93 26.86 5.00
C GLN A 99 -3.73 27.20 5.89
N GLU A 100 -2.60 26.56 5.62
CA GLU A 100 -1.28 26.85 6.20
C GLU A 100 -1.31 27.03 7.74
N LYS A 101 -1.15 28.26 8.23
CA LYS A 101 -1.08 28.60 9.66
C LYS A 101 -2.35 28.30 10.45
N ASN A 102 -3.48 28.09 9.76
CA ASN A 102 -4.74 27.68 10.38
C ASN A 102 -4.87 26.17 10.50
N LEU A 103 -3.94 25.40 9.92
CA LEU A 103 -3.81 23.96 10.09
C LEU A 103 -2.63 23.70 11.03
N ILE A 104 -2.94 23.33 12.27
CA ILE A 104 -1.95 23.20 13.34
C ILE A 104 -1.82 21.72 13.70
N PRO A 105 -0.71 21.05 13.34
CA PRO A 105 -0.42 19.70 13.81
C PRO A 105 -0.40 19.63 15.34
N PHE A 106 -0.84 18.52 15.90
CA PHE A 106 -0.84 18.35 17.34
C PHE A 106 0.59 18.24 17.89
N SER A 107 0.85 18.97 18.97
CA SER A 107 2.05 18.72 19.78
C SER A 107 1.87 17.46 20.63
N HIS A 108 2.97 16.86 21.07
CA HIS A 108 2.93 15.71 21.97
C HIS A 108 2.08 15.97 23.22
N SER A 109 2.14 17.18 23.80
CA SER A 109 1.37 17.53 24.98
C SER A 109 -0.12 17.71 24.68
N ALA A 110 -0.49 18.29 23.52
CA ALA A 110 -1.88 18.39 23.09
C ALA A 110 -2.50 17.02 22.81
N PHE A 111 -1.75 16.14 22.16
CA PHE A 111 -2.17 14.75 21.92
C PHE A 111 -2.35 14.00 23.24
N GLN A 112 -1.40 14.08 24.16
CA GLN A 112 -1.53 13.45 25.49
C GLN A 112 -2.73 13.99 26.28
N LYS A 113 -2.99 15.30 26.23
CA LYS A 113 -4.20 15.89 26.83
C LYS A 113 -5.45 15.27 26.24
N MET A 114 -5.57 15.18 24.91
CA MET A 114 -6.73 14.56 24.26
C MET A 114 -6.88 13.08 24.67
N THR A 115 -5.79 12.31 24.65
CA THR A 115 -5.79 10.90 25.08
C THR A 115 -6.29 10.75 26.51
N ASN A 116 -5.88 11.63 27.42
CA ASN A 116 -6.36 11.61 28.81
C ASN A 116 -7.87 11.89 28.92
N HIS A 117 -8.44 12.76 28.08
CA HIS A 117 -9.90 13.00 28.07
C HIS A 117 -10.68 11.75 27.66
N PHE A 118 -10.13 10.92 26.79
CA PHE A 118 -10.77 9.68 26.33
C PHE A 118 -10.33 8.43 27.11
N ALA A 119 -9.54 8.57 28.18
CA ALA A 119 -8.96 7.43 28.90
C ALA A 119 -9.99 6.43 29.45
N THR A 120 -11.17 6.91 29.82
CA THR A 120 -12.29 6.10 30.33
C THR A 120 -13.12 5.43 29.23
N HIS A 121 -12.82 5.69 27.95
CA HIS A 121 -13.59 5.21 26.80
C HIS A 121 -12.75 4.24 25.94
N PRO A 122 -12.88 2.91 26.12
CA PRO A 122 -12.06 1.92 25.44
C PRO A 122 -12.11 2.01 23.92
N SER A 123 -13.30 2.26 23.34
CA SER A 123 -13.48 2.37 21.89
C SER A 123 -12.73 3.56 21.28
N ALA A 124 -12.72 4.69 22.00
CA ALA A 124 -11.99 5.89 21.61
C ALA A 124 -10.48 5.67 21.73
N MET A 125 -10.02 5.05 22.83
CA MET A 125 -8.62 4.72 23.03
C MET A 125 -8.07 3.79 21.95
N GLN A 126 -8.80 2.74 21.60
CA GLN A 126 -8.43 1.84 20.49
C GLN A 126 -8.31 2.57 19.15
N PHE A 127 -9.03 3.67 18.96
CA PHE A 127 -8.91 4.51 17.77
C PHE A 127 -7.68 5.41 17.84
N ILE A 128 -7.50 6.15 18.94
CA ILE A 128 -6.44 7.14 19.13
C ILE A 128 -5.04 6.50 19.07
N VAL A 129 -4.86 5.30 19.63
CA VAL A 129 -3.56 4.60 19.68
C VAL A 129 -2.99 4.28 18.29
N ASN A 130 -3.82 4.26 17.24
CA ASN A 130 -3.34 4.03 15.87
C ASN A 130 -2.69 5.26 15.22
N TYR A 131 -2.70 6.42 15.89
CA TYR A 131 -2.21 7.67 15.34
C TYR A 131 -1.05 8.23 16.18
N MET A 132 -0.13 8.90 15.50
CA MET A 132 0.88 9.74 16.12
C MET A 132 0.38 11.20 16.22
N PRO A 133 0.99 12.06 17.06
CA PRO A 133 0.64 13.48 17.11
C PRO A 133 0.72 14.18 15.76
N GLU A 134 1.67 13.80 14.92
CA GLU A 134 1.86 14.31 13.56
C GLU A 134 0.73 13.94 12.59
N ASP A 135 0.01 12.85 12.87
CA ASP A 135 -1.12 12.40 12.05
C ASP A 135 -2.41 13.19 12.37
N VAL A 136 -2.42 13.93 13.49
CA VAL A 136 -3.59 14.68 13.97
C VAL A 136 -3.39 16.18 13.77
N VAL A 137 -4.32 16.80 13.06
CA VAL A 137 -4.27 18.23 12.72
C VAL A 137 -5.52 18.95 13.24
N MET A 138 -5.33 20.09 13.90
CA MET A 138 -6.39 21.01 14.25
C MET A 138 -6.59 22.02 13.12
N ALA A 139 -7.76 22.04 12.50
CA ALA A 139 -8.14 23.03 11.50
C ALA A 139 -8.97 24.14 12.14
N LYS A 140 -8.40 25.35 12.18
CA LYS A 140 -9.05 26.57 12.70
C LYS A 140 -9.72 27.34 11.57
N VAL A 141 -11.03 27.15 11.43
CA VAL A 141 -11.84 27.78 10.40
C VAL A 141 -12.39 29.11 10.94
N LYS A 142 -12.07 30.21 10.25
CA LYS A 142 -12.51 31.57 10.62
C LYS A 142 -14.03 31.68 10.60
N SER A 143 -14.57 32.60 11.41
CA SER A 143 -16.02 32.70 11.62
C SER A 143 -16.79 33.46 10.54
N ASP A 144 -16.20 34.47 9.92
CA ASP A 144 -16.83 35.22 8.83
C ASP A 144 -16.68 34.43 7.53
N ALA A 145 -17.72 34.33 6.70
CA ALA A 145 -17.61 33.66 5.40
C ALA A 145 -16.53 34.32 4.51
N SER A 146 -15.86 33.53 3.67
CA SER A 146 -14.85 34.07 2.75
C SER A 146 -15.46 34.85 1.58
N LEU A 147 -16.73 34.57 1.28
CA LEU A 147 -17.49 35.15 0.17
C LEU A 147 -18.73 35.88 0.67
N LEU A 148 -19.13 36.90 -0.07
CA LEU A 148 -20.45 37.51 0.08
C LEU A 148 -21.53 36.51 -0.32
N TRP A 149 -22.70 36.60 0.31
CA TRP A 149 -23.82 35.73 0.02
C TRP A 149 -24.54 36.17 -1.25
N SER A 150 -24.24 35.50 -2.36
CA SER A 150 -24.70 35.81 -3.73
C SER A 150 -26.03 35.17 -4.12
N ILE A 151 -26.96 35.00 -3.18
CA ILE A 151 -28.29 34.44 -3.51
C ILE A 151 -29.11 35.40 -4.38
N SER A 152 -29.78 34.89 -5.40
CA SER A 152 -30.71 35.71 -6.18
C SER A 152 -31.94 36.12 -5.33
N PRO A 153 -32.51 37.32 -5.53
CA PRO A 153 -33.72 37.73 -4.80
C PRO A 153 -34.89 36.75 -4.97
N ALA A 154 -35.05 36.17 -6.17
CA ALA A 154 -36.07 35.16 -6.46
C ALA A 154 -35.84 33.87 -5.66
N SER A 155 -34.60 33.36 -5.63
CA SER A 155 -34.22 32.17 -4.86
C SER A 155 -34.37 32.40 -3.36
N ARG A 156 -34.05 33.59 -2.86
CA ARG A 156 -34.25 33.96 -1.46
C ARG A 156 -35.73 33.96 -1.08
N GLN A 157 -36.59 34.52 -1.92
CA GLN A 157 -38.02 34.52 -1.67
C GLN A 157 -38.61 33.10 -1.73
N ALA A 158 -38.16 32.28 -2.69
CA ALA A 158 -38.51 30.87 -2.77
C ALA A 158 -38.10 30.09 -1.50
N MET A 159 -36.86 30.28 -1.05
CA MET A 159 -36.34 29.68 0.19
C MET A 159 -37.20 30.07 1.40
N ILE A 160 -37.57 31.35 1.52
CA ILE A 160 -38.45 31.83 2.60
C ILE A 160 -39.83 31.17 2.51
N HIS A 161 -40.44 31.08 1.33
CA HIS A 161 -41.74 30.43 1.14
C HIS A 161 -41.70 28.95 1.49
N GLU A 162 -40.65 28.24 1.07
CA GLU A 162 -40.46 26.82 1.34
C GLU A 162 -40.30 26.57 2.85
N LEU A 163 -39.47 27.37 3.54
CA LEU A 163 -39.30 27.29 5.00
C LEU A 163 -40.60 27.56 5.76
N ILE A 164 -41.46 28.48 5.30
CA ILE A 164 -42.72 28.77 5.96
C ILE A 164 -43.71 27.61 5.79
N ASN A 165 -43.81 27.08 4.57
CA ASN A 165 -44.79 26.06 4.21
C ASN A 165 -44.40 24.64 4.68
N SER A 166 -43.10 24.36 4.82
CA SER A 166 -42.64 23.04 5.24
C SER A 166 -42.81 22.82 6.75
N THR A 167 -43.02 21.56 7.14
CA THR A 167 -43.05 21.17 8.57
C THR A 167 -41.65 21.05 9.17
N HIS A 168 -40.65 20.82 8.33
CA HIS A 168 -39.26 20.62 8.69
C HIS A 168 -38.35 21.17 7.61
N PHE A 169 -37.08 21.38 7.93
CA PHE A 169 -36.07 21.78 6.96
C PHE A 169 -34.74 21.06 7.22
N TYR A 170 -33.93 20.97 6.17
CA TYR A 170 -32.64 20.27 6.21
C TYR A 170 -31.50 21.26 6.06
N ILE A 171 -30.52 21.13 6.95
CA ILE A 171 -29.24 21.84 6.85
C ILE A 171 -28.16 20.79 6.60
N THR A 172 -27.34 21.05 5.60
CA THR A 172 -26.21 20.19 5.23
C THR A 172 -24.91 20.92 5.51
N LEU A 173 -24.05 20.27 6.28
CA LEU A 173 -22.67 20.67 6.52
C LEU A 173 -21.76 19.74 5.73
N ARG A 174 -21.00 20.28 4.78
CA ARG A 174 -20.03 19.56 3.96
C ARG A 174 -18.63 20.00 4.35
N TRP A 175 -17.71 19.06 4.47
CA TRP A 175 -16.28 19.32 4.64
C TRP A 175 -15.49 18.69 3.50
N THR A 176 -14.48 19.39 3.03
CA THR A 176 -13.56 18.90 2.00
C THR A 176 -12.13 19.04 2.49
N LEU A 177 -11.37 17.95 2.38
CA LEU A 177 -9.96 17.88 2.72
C LEU A 177 -9.18 17.83 1.41
N LEU A 178 -8.34 18.83 1.15
CA LEU A 178 -7.42 18.84 0.03
C LEU A 178 -6.06 18.34 0.51
N ARG A 179 -5.47 17.36 -0.18
CA ARG A 179 -4.21 16.73 0.21
C ARG A 179 -3.22 16.75 -0.94
N ASN A 180 -1.97 16.40 -0.63
CA ASN A 180 -0.91 16.39 -1.63
C ASN A 180 -1.09 15.25 -2.65
N ALA A 181 -1.23 15.63 -3.93
CA ALA A 181 -1.31 14.75 -5.10
C ALA A 181 -0.17 13.72 -5.19
N SER A 182 1.01 14.07 -4.68
CA SER A 182 2.18 13.18 -4.71
C SER A 182 2.05 12.01 -3.74
N LEU A 183 1.24 12.17 -2.68
CA LEU A 183 1.08 11.18 -1.61
C LEU A 183 -0.16 10.29 -1.79
N VAL A 184 -1.22 10.81 -2.42
CA VAL A 184 -2.52 10.15 -2.50
C VAL A 184 -3.05 10.18 -3.93
N MET A 185 -3.69 9.08 -4.36
CA MET A 185 -4.35 9.02 -5.67
C MET A 185 -5.56 9.95 -5.80
N ASN A 186 -6.30 10.18 -4.69
CA ASN A 186 -7.42 11.13 -4.63
C ASN A 186 -6.99 12.33 -3.78
N GLU A 187 -6.73 13.46 -4.42
CA GLU A 187 -6.33 14.71 -3.76
C GLU A 187 -7.41 15.20 -2.80
N GLU A 188 -8.66 15.18 -3.26
CA GLU A 188 -9.81 15.64 -2.49
C GLU A 188 -10.51 14.48 -1.78
N ALA A 189 -10.81 14.68 -0.50
CA ALA A 189 -11.70 13.82 0.26
C ALA A 189 -12.88 14.62 0.81
N VAL A 190 -14.10 14.16 0.55
CA VAL A 190 -15.34 14.86 0.91
C VAL A 190 -16.12 14.07 1.95
N GLY A 191 -16.75 14.78 2.89
CA GLY A 191 -17.80 14.22 3.72
C GLY A 191 -18.91 15.25 3.94
N GLU A 192 -20.09 14.74 4.25
CA GLU A 192 -21.27 15.58 4.50
C GLU A 192 -22.09 15.03 5.66
N ARG A 193 -22.81 15.94 6.30
CA ARG A 193 -23.80 15.63 7.33
C ARG A 193 -25.02 16.51 7.13
N THR A 194 -26.16 15.87 6.96
CA THR A 194 -27.45 16.53 6.88
C THR A 194 -28.23 16.31 8.16
N VAL A 195 -28.76 17.39 8.74
CA VAL A 195 -29.59 17.35 9.96
C VAL A 195 -30.98 17.90 9.62
N ARG A 196 -32.00 17.20 10.13
CA ARG A 196 -33.41 17.60 10.02
C ARG A 196 -33.80 18.41 11.26
N TYR A 197 -34.34 19.59 11.05
CA TYR A 197 -34.87 20.46 12.10
C TYR A 197 -36.38 20.58 11.97
N GLU A 198 -37.09 20.39 13.08
CA GLU A 198 -38.56 20.44 13.18
C GLU A 198 -39.04 21.59 14.08
N ASP A 199 -38.12 22.28 14.74
CA ASP A 199 -38.46 23.34 15.68
C ASP A 199 -39.04 24.55 14.95
N VAL A 200 -40.29 24.87 15.29
CA VAL A 200 -41.03 26.01 14.74
C VAL A 200 -40.36 27.32 15.13
N THR A 201 -39.74 27.41 16.31
CA THR A 201 -39.07 28.62 16.79
C THR A 201 -37.81 28.91 15.97
N LEU A 202 -36.93 27.92 15.80
CA LEU A 202 -35.73 28.04 14.95
C LEU A 202 -36.07 28.42 13.52
N LYS A 203 -37.16 27.85 12.99
CA LYS A 203 -37.66 28.16 11.64
C LYS A 203 -38.12 29.62 11.52
N GLN A 204 -38.89 30.11 12.50
CA GLN A 204 -39.34 31.51 12.54
C GLN A 204 -38.17 32.48 12.72
N GLU A 205 -37.19 32.14 13.56
CA GLU A 205 -35.97 32.91 13.75
C GLU A 205 -35.16 33.00 12.45
N LEU A 206 -34.93 31.88 11.77
CA LEU A 206 -34.25 31.84 10.47
C LEU A 206 -34.98 32.69 9.43
N VAL A 207 -36.31 32.56 9.31
CA VAL A 207 -37.11 33.37 8.40
C VAL A 207 -37.05 34.86 8.75
N SER A 208 -37.08 35.21 10.03
CA SER A 208 -36.96 36.61 10.48
C SER A 208 -35.59 37.20 10.15
N MET A 209 -34.53 36.39 10.25
CA MET A 209 -33.18 36.75 9.85
C MET A 209 -33.06 36.96 8.34
N LEU A 210 -33.63 36.04 7.56
CA LEU A 210 -33.69 36.12 6.10
C LEU A 210 -34.51 37.31 5.61
N ARG A 211 -35.59 37.71 6.30
CA ARG A 211 -36.34 38.95 6.00
C ARG A 211 -35.64 40.20 6.51
N GLY A 212 -34.76 40.06 7.49
CA GLY A 212 -34.05 41.18 8.08
C GLY A 212 -34.77 41.91 9.20
N THR A 213 -35.83 41.31 9.75
CA THR A 213 -36.57 41.87 10.89
C THR A 213 -35.84 41.62 12.21
N GLN A 214 -35.01 40.58 12.29
CA GLN A 214 -34.15 40.28 13.44
C GLN A 214 -32.72 39.96 13.00
N SER A 215 -31.74 40.29 13.85
CA SER A 215 -30.31 40.01 13.63
C SER A 215 -29.69 39.23 14.81
N ARG A 216 -30.52 38.50 15.56
CA ARG A 216 -30.04 37.63 16.65
C ARG A 216 -29.40 36.37 16.06
N PRO A 217 -28.30 35.86 16.64
CA PRO A 217 -27.69 34.62 16.18
C PRO A 217 -28.61 33.42 16.41
N LEU A 218 -28.76 32.57 15.40
CA LEU A 218 -29.51 31.31 15.45
C LEU A 218 -28.61 30.18 15.94
N MET A 219 -29.08 29.35 16.87
CA MET A 219 -28.33 28.20 17.39
C MET A 219 -28.78 26.91 16.70
N LEU A 220 -27.87 26.29 15.95
CA LEU A 220 -28.07 25.02 15.26
C LEU A 220 -27.42 23.90 16.06
N GLU A 221 -28.26 23.14 16.78
CA GLU A 221 -27.81 22.01 17.60
C GLU A 221 -27.38 20.81 16.75
N ASN A 222 -26.42 20.02 17.26
CA ASN A 222 -25.99 18.72 16.73
C ASN A 222 -25.49 18.69 15.26
N LEU A 223 -24.97 19.81 14.75
CA LEU A 223 -24.54 19.94 13.35
C LEU A 223 -23.04 19.71 13.13
N LEU A 224 -22.16 20.39 13.89
CA LEU A 224 -20.71 20.39 13.64
C LEU A 224 -20.05 19.14 14.26
N PRO A 225 -19.49 18.20 13.48
CA PRO A 225 -18.69 17.12 14.03
C PRO A 225 -17.32 17.65 14.46
N LYS A 226 -16.92 17.42 15.72
CA LYS A 226 -15.60 17.85 16.21
C LYS A 226 -14.45 17.04 15.60
N TYR A 227 -14.69 15.75 15.34
CA TYR A 227 -13.66 14.79 14.94
C TYR A 227 -13.96 14.14 13.58
N ILE A 228 -13.05 14.32 12.62
CA ILE A 228 -13.14 13.77 11.26
C ILE A 228 -11.93 12.89 10.99
N ARG A 229 -12.12 11.81 10.22
CA ARG A 229 -11.07 10.91 9.76
C ARG A 229 -10.84 11.09 8.26
N GLY A 230 -9.64 11.53 7.90
CA GLY A 230 -9.14 11.60 6.54
C GLY A 230 -8.49 10.29 6.12
N SER A 231 -9.25 9.39 5.49
CA SER A 231 -8.71 8.15 4.91
C SER A 231 -8.09 8.39 3.53
N ALA A 232 -7.19 7.51 3.05
CA ALA A 232 -6.59 7.63 1.70
C ALA A 232 -7.59 7.67 0.52
N GLY A 233 -8.84 7.26 0.75
CA GLY A 233 -9.90 7.29 -0.26
C GLY A 233 -10.47 8.68 -0.53
N PRO A 234 -11.50 8.78 -1.38
CA PRO A 234 -12.20 10.03 -1.71
C PRO A 234 -13.18 10.49 -0.62
N ASN A 235 -13.36 9.70 0.45
CA ASN A 235 -14.36 9.95 1.48
C ASN A 235 -13.68 10.34 2.79
N ALA A 236 -14.05 11.51 3.33
CA ALA A 236 -13.67 11.99 4.66
C ALA A 236 -14.79 11.64 5.65
N LYS A 237 -14.62 10.57 6.41
CA LYS A 237 -15.67 10.03 7.30
C LYS A 237 -15.59 10.64 8.69
N LEU A 238 -16.68 10.57 9.45
CA LEU A 238 -16.67 10.88 10.87
C LEU A 238 -15.83 9.87 11.66
N ALA A 239 -15.11 10.35 12.67
CA ALA A 239 -14.40 9.48 13.61
C ALA A 239 -15.39 8.84 14.61
N HIS A 240 -16.27 7.97 14.12
CA HIS A 240 -17.38 7.37 14.89
C HIS A 240 -16.95 6.66 16.19
N ARG A 241 -15.70 6.18 16.29
CA ARG A 241 -15.19 5.57 17.53
C ARG A 241 -14.94 6.57 18.66
N LEU A 242 -14.87 7.86 18.34
CA LEU A 242 -14.82 8.97 19.30
C LEU A 242 -16.22 9.49 19.65
N TYR A 243 -17.27 8.92 19.05
CA TYR A 243 -18.63 9.23 19.45
C TYR A 243 -18.91 8.60 20.81
N VAL A 244 -18.96 9.45 21.84
CA VAL A 244 -19.41 9.08 23.17
C VAL A 244 -20.90 9.40 23.25
N GLU A 245 -21.72 8.37 23.43
CA GLU A 245 -23.15 8.55 23.59
C GLU A 245 -23.43 9.38 24.84
N HIS A 246 -24.38 10.34 24.75
CA HIS A 246 -24.66 11.36 25.77
C HIS A 246 -24.65 10.76 27.18
N SER A 247 -23.52 10.91 27.86
CA SER A 247 -23.43 10.62 29.28
C SER A 247 -24.33 11.62 29.97
N ARG A 248 -25.34 11.14 30.70
CA ARG A 248 -26.28 11.96 31.49
C ARG A 248 -25.59 12.77 32.61
N ARG A 249 -24.26 12.73 32.70
CA ARG A 249 -23.45 13.51 33.64
C ARG A 249 -23.13 14.88 33.05
N SER A 250 -23.53 15.91 33.79
CA SER A 250 -23.31 17.32 33.47
C SER A 250 -21.82 17.72 33.34
N ASP A 251 -20.88 16.84 33.69
CA ASP A 251 -19.44 17.14 33.72
C ASP A 251 -18.70 16.76 32.41
N GLU A 252 -19.35 16.07 31.47
CA GLU A 252 -18.72 15.52 30.25
C GLU A 252 -19.05 16.29 28.96
N HIS A 253 -19.52 17.54 29.05
CA HIS A 253 -19.80 18.39 27.88
C HIS A 253 -18.58 18.60 26.95
N HIS A 254 -17.36 18.42 27.45
CA HIS A 254 -16.15 18.49 26.65
C HIS A 254 -16.00 17.31 25.67
N LEU A 255 -16.71 16.19 25.90
CA LEU A 255 -16.71 14.99 25.04
C LEU A 255 -17.82 15.00 23.98
N GLN A 256 -18.65 16.04 23.93
CA GLN A 256 -19.73 16.14 22.96
C GLN A 256 -19.16 16.11 21.52
N PHE A 257 -19.53 15.07 20.77
CA PHE A 257 -19.03 14.85 19.41
C PHE A 257 -19.58 15.87 18.41
N PHE A 258 -20.88 16.20 18.53
CA PHE A 258 -21.53 17.19 17.69
C PHE A 258 -21.70 18.50 18.48
N ARG A 259 -21.11 19.57 17.98
CA ARG A 259 -21.15 20.90 18.59
C ARG A 259 -22.25 21.75 17.99
N PRO A 260 -22.87 22.63 18.78
CA PRO A 260 -23.80 23.62 18.25
C PRO A 260 -23.08 24.71 17.47
N LEU A 261 -23.72 25.18 16.41
CA LEU A 261 -23.25 26.29 15.59
C LEU A 261 -24.15 27.51 15.74
N SER A 262 -23.57 28.64 16.10
CA SER A 262 -24.22 29.95 16.02
C SER A 262 -24.10 30.47 14.59
N VAL A 263 -25.23 30.80 13.98
CA VAL A 263 -25.30 31.31 12.61
C VAL A 263 -25.96 32.69 12.61
N LYS A 264 -25.34 33.68 11.99
CA LYS A 264 -25.86 35.05 11.90
C LYS A 264 -25.64 35.63 10.51
N LEU A 265 -26.67 36.25 9.94
CA LEU A 265 -26.55 37.06 8.73
C LEU A 265 -26.11 38.49 9.09
N GLN A 266 -24.96 38.89 8.58
CA GLN A 266 -24.40 40.24 8.73
C GLN A 266 -24.62 41.04 7.44
N ARG A 267 -24.78 42.36 7.59
CA ARG A 267 -24.99 43.29 6.47
C ARG A 267 -23.96 44.41 6.54
N ALA A 268 -23.50 44.88 5.39
CA ALA A 268 -22.71 46.10 5.32
C ALA A 268 -23.56 47.31 5.76
N ASN A 269 -22.99 48.18 6.60
CA ASN A 269 -23.67 49.39 7.07
C ASN A 269 -23.97 50.32 5.89
N GLY A 270 -25.23 50.75 5.73
CA GLY A 270 -25.59 51.89 4.87
C GLY A 270 -26.72 51.67 3.85
N SER A 271 -27.26 50.47 3.68
CA SER A 271 -28.39 50.26 2.76
C SER A 271 -29.51 49.45 3.42
N SER A 272 -30.59 50.14 3.77
CA SER A 272 -31.88 49.55 4.14
C SER A 272 -32.58 48.84 2.96
N SER A 273 -32.00 48.91 1.76
CA SER A 273 -32.45 48.16 0.58
C SER A 273 -32.01 46.70 0.66
N GLU A 274 -32.88 45.79 0.21
CA GLU A 274 -32.64 44.34 0.10
C GLU A 274 -31.39 43.95 -0.72
N ALA A 275 -30.80 44.92 -1.45
CA ALA A 275 -29.62 44.82 -2.31
C ALA A 275 -28.27 45.11 -1.62
N GLY A 276 -28.23 45.31 -0.29
CA GLY A 276 -26.96 45.51 0.43
C GLY A 276 -26.07 44.27 0.41
N GLN A 277 -24.74 44.45 0.50
CA GLN A 277 -23.81 43.34 0.63
C GLN A 277 -24.05 42.59 1.96
N GLN A 278 -24.26 41.27 1.89
CA GLN A 278 -24.53 40.42 3.05
C GLN A 278 -23.55 39.25 3.09
N TRP A 279 -23.22 38.76 4.28
CA TRP A 279 -22.44 37.55 4.46
C TRP A 279 -22.86 36.85 5.75
N TRP A 280 -22.59 35.55 5.83
CA TRP A 280 -22.91 34.76 7.01
C TRP A 280 -21.70 34.66 7.93
N VAL A 281 -21.98 34.71 9.23
CA VAL A 281 -21.01 34.49 10.30
C VAL A 281 -21.42 33.23 11.04
N VAL A 282 -20.50 32.26 11.10
CA VAL A 282 -20.72 30.97 11.75
C VAL A 282 -19.68 30.77 12.87
N LYS A 283 -20.14 30.42 14.07
CA LYS A 283 -19.28 30.21 15.24
C LYS A 283 -19.59 28.89 15.92
N GLU A 284 -18.56 28.21 16.40
CA GLU A 284 -18.70 27.05 17.28
C GLU A 284 -18.97 27.55 18.70
N CYS A 285 -20.00 27.03 19.35
CA CYS A 285 -20.37 27.44 20.71
C CYS A 285 -20.22 26.28 21.70
N SER A 286 -19.80 26.60 22.93
CA SER A 286 -19.71 25.66 24.05
C SER A 286 -20.18 26.32 25.33
N LEU A 287 -21.25 25.80 25.95
CA LEU A 287 -21.85 26.15 27.26
C LEU A 287 -22.25 27.63 27.49
N SER A 288 -21.46 28.60 27.05
CA SER A 288 -21.72 30.04 27.12
C SER A 288 -20.81 30.89 26.22
N THR A 289 -19.72 30.36 25.66
CA THR A 289 -18.81 31.11 24.78
C THR A 289 -18.83 30.57 23.35
N CYS A 290 -18.73 31.49 22.38
CA CYS A 290 -18.69 31.15 20.97
C CYS A 290 -17.38 31.64 20.35
N HIS A 291 -16.69 30.75 19.65
CA HIS A 291 -15.39 30.98 19.05
C HIS A 291 -15.40 30.57 17.57
N SER A 292 -14.26 30.74 16.90
CA SER A 292 -14.05 30.19 15.56
C SER A 292 -14.19 28.67 15.56
N ILE A 293 -14.60 28.10 14.43
CA ILE A 293 -14.77 26.67 14.29
C ILE A 293 -13.40 25.98 14.39
N GLU A 294 -13.29 24.97 15.22
CA GLU A 294 -12.08 24.15 15.32
C GLU A 294 -12.42 22.69 15.04
N LEU A 295 -11.91 22.12 13.95
CA LEU A 295 -12.04 20.71 13.61
C LEU A 295 -10.77 19.95 13.98
N VAL A 296 -10.90 18.72 14.48
CA VAL A 296 -9.78 17.82 14.70
C VAL A 296 -9.82 16.70 13.66
N LEU A 297 -8.74 16.61 12.89
CA LEU A 297 -8.61 15.71 11.75
C LEU A 297 -7.61 14.61 12.08
N PHE A 298 -8.06 13.35 11.99
CA PHE A 298 -7.21 12.17 12.08
C PHE A 298 -6.89 11.67 10.69
N ASN A 299 -5.63 11.80 10.27
CA ASN A 299 -5.22 11.42 8.93
C ASN A 299 -4.62 10.02 8.94
N ASP A 300 -5.19 9.11 8.14
CA ASP A 300 -4.60 7.79 7.95
C ASP A 300 -3.27 7.94 7.20
N LYS A 301 -2.24 7.22 7.64
CA LYS A 301 -0.98 7.13 6.91
C LYS A 301 -1.20 6.50 5.55
N VAL A 302 -0.51 7.02 4.55
CA VAL A 302 -0.59 6.54 3.17
C VAL A 302 0.75 6.00 2.72
N SER A 303 0.71 4.94 1.93
CA SER A 303 1.89 4.49 1.20
C SER A 303 2.06 5.34 -0.05
N PRO A 304 3.29 5.72 -0.42
CA PRO A 304 3.55 6.43 -1.67
C PRO A 304 2.90 5.70 -2.87
N SER A 305 2.41 6.47 -3.84
CA SER A 305 1.68 5.99 -5.02
C SER A 305 2.42 4.90 -5.82
N SER A 306 3.76 4.94 -5.84
CA SER A 306 4.63 3.91 -6.44
C SER A 306 4.55 2.53 -5.77
N VAL A 307 4.32 2.50 -4.46
CA VAL A 307 4.24 1.26 -3.66
C VAL A 307 2.79 0.73 -3.62
N GLY A 308 1.80 1.62 -3.68
CA GLY A 308 0.38 1.28 -3.63
C GLY A 308 -0.12 0.44 -4.82
N LEU A 309 0.44 0.68 -6.02
CA LEU A 309 0.07 -0.08 -7.23
C LEU A 309 0.57 -1.53 -7.16
N LEU A 310 1.73 -1.76 -6.55
CA LEU A 310 2.24 -3.10 -6.27
C LEU A 310 1.41 -3.79 -5.18
N ALA A 311 0.99 -3.04 -4.14
CA ALA A 311 0.36 -3.53 -2.91
C ALA A 311 -0.91 -4.42 -3.08
N GLY A 312 -1.62 -4.32 -4.21
CA GLY A 312 -2.85 -5.06 -4.50
C GLY A 312 -2.62 -6.40 -5.24
N TYR A 313 -2.84 -6.41 -6.55
CA TYR A 313 -2.79 -7.61 -7.39
C TYR A 313 -1.41 -7.89 -8.01
N GLY A 314 -0.56 -6.86 -8.10
CA GLY A 314 0.79 -6.98 -8.69
C GLY A 314 1.71 -7.93 -7.90
N ILE A 315 1.63 -7.88 -6.56
CA ILE A 315 2.44 -8.76 -5.69
C ILE A 315 2.06 -10.23 -5.84
N VAL A 316 0.76 -10.53 -5.90
CA VAL A 316 0.30 -11.91 -6.05
C VAL A 316 0.76 -12.48 -7.40
N GLY A 317 0.66 -11.68 -8.46
CA GLY A 317 1.18 -12.05 -9.79
C GLY A 317 2.70 -12.26 -9.79
N MET A 318 3.47 -11.34 -9.18
CA MET A 318 4.92 -11.46 -9.07
C MET A 318 5.32 -12.70 -8.27
N TYR A 319 4.70 -12.94 -7.11
CA TYR A 319 4.92 -14.14 -6.29
C TYR A 319 4.64 -15.42 -7.08
N MET A 320 3.47 -15.51 -7.72
CA MET A 320 3.11 -16.67 -8.52
C MET A 320 4.11 -16.90 -9.66
N SER A 321 4.59 -15.85 -10.32
CA SER A 321 5.60 -15.99 -11.37
C SER A 321 6.92 -16.58 -10.86
N VAL A 322 7.45 -16.08 -9.74
CA VAL A 322 8.68 -16.57 -9.13
C VAL A 322 8.53 -18.03 -8.70
N VAL A 323 7.43 -18.38 -8.03
CA VAL A 323 7.17 -19.75 -7.59
C VAL A 323 7.04 -20.71 -8.76
N LEU A 324 6.36 -20.32 -9.85
CA LEU A 324 6.22 -21.16 -11.04
C LEU A 324 7.55 -21.36 -11.76
N VAL A 325 8.36 -20.31 -11.89
CA VAL A 325 9.69 -20.40 -12.51
C VAL A 325 10.59 -21.34 -11.71
N ILE A 326 10.66 -21.18 -10.39
CA ILE A 326 11.47 -22.07 -9.55
C ILE A 326 10.92 -23.49 -9.55
N GLY A 327 9.60 -23.65 -9.50
CA GLY A 327 8.95 -24.96 -9.62
C GLY A 327 9.29 -25.67 -10.93
N LYS A 328 9.38 -24.92 -12.04
CA LYS A 328 9.82 -25.44 -13.34
C LYS A 328 11.28 -25.91 -13.29
N PHE A 329 12.19 -25.09 -12.76
CA PHE A 329 13.60 -25.48 -12.61
C PHE A 329 13.77 -26.73 -11.74
N VAL A 330 13.12 -26.76 -10.57
CA VAL A 330 13.14 -27.93 -9.68
C VAL A 330 12.60 -29.17 -10.41
N ARG A 331 11.52 -29.03 -11.18
CA ARG A 331 10.98 -30.14 -11.98
C ARG A 331 11.99 -30.62 -13.02
N GLU A 332 12.66 -29.72 -13.74
CA GLU A 332 13.67 -30.07 -14.75
C GLU A 332 14.83 -30.88 -14.17
N PHE A 333 15.28 -30.60 -12.94
CA PHE A 333 16.32 -31.41 -12.28
C PHE A 333 15.90 -32.87 -12.03
N PHE A 334 14.62 -33.13 -11.77
CA PHE A 334 14.13 -34.49 -11.54
C PHE A 334 13.63 -35.17 -12.82
N THR A 335 13.15 -34.39 -13.80
CA THR A 335 12.66 -34.91 -15.08
C THR A 335 13.80 -35.01 -16.09
N GLY A 336 14.43 -36.18 -16.18
CA GLY A 336 15.49 -36.42 -17.16
C GLY A 336 16.53 -37.43 -16.71
N ILE A 337 16.61 -37.69 -15.40
CA ILE A 337 17.57 -38.63 -14.79
C ILE A 337 17.54 -40.00 -15.47
N SER A 338 16.38 -40.51 -15.87
CA SER A 338 16.28 -41.83 -16.52
C SER A 338 16.97 -41.89 -17.88
N ARG A 339 17.05 -40.77 -18.61
CA ARG A 339 17.71 -40.72 -19.93
C ARG A 339 19.23 -40.62 -19.80
N SER A 340 19.73 -40.07 -18.69
CA SER A 340 21.16 -39.90 -18.46
C SER A 340 21.84 -41.12 -17.82
N ILE A 341 21.08 -42.09 -17.28
CA ILE A 341 21.61 -43.30 -16.61
C ILE A 341 22.70 -44.00 -17.45
N MET A 342 22.50 -44.12 -18.76
CA MET A 342 23.43 -44.81 -19.65
C MET A 342 24.83 -44.18 -19.72
N TYR A 343 24.94 -42.89 -19.39
CA TYR A 343 26.18 -42.12 -19.42
C TYR A 343 26.70 -41.78 -18.03
N GLU A 344 25.82 -41.68 -17.03
CA GLU A 344 26.17 -41.31 -15.65
C GLU A 344 26.48 -42.52 -14.76
N GLU A 345 25.88 -43.69 -15.01
CA GLU A 345 26.07 -44.88 -14.17
C GLU A 345 27.13 -45.85 -14.73
N LEU A 346 28.36 -45.35 -14.86
CA LEU A 346 29.51 -46.15 -15.31
C LEU A 346 30.42 -46.53 -14.13
N PRO A 347 30.75 -47.82 -13.92
CA PRO A 347 31.48 -48.26 -12.73
C PRO A 347 32.98 -47.92 -12.75
N CYS A 348 33.67 -48.11 -13.89
CA CYS A 348 35.08 -47.75 -14.05
C CYS A 348 35.29 -46.96 -15.35
N VAL A 349 35.54 -45.65 -15.23
CA VAL A 349 35.66 -44.74 -16.39
C VAL A 349 37.09 -44.51 -16.89
N ASP A 350 38.09 -45.14 -16.27
CA ASP A 350 39.51 -44.86 -16.49
C ASP A 350 39.95 -45.00 -17.96
N ARG A 351 39.38 -45.96 -18.68
CA ARG A 351 39.72 -46.18 -20.10
C ARG A 351 39.12 -45.12 -21.02
N VAL A 352 37.94 -44.62 -20.67
CA VAL A 352 37.25 -43.55 -21.40
C VAL A 352 37.97 -42.23 -21.14
N LEU A 353 38.34 -41.98 -19.89
CA LEU A 353 39.13 -40.81 -19.50
C LEU A 353 40.51 -40.83 -20.18
N LYS A 354 41.17 -41.99 -20.24
CA LYS A 354 42.43 -42.14 -20.97
C LYS A 354 42.26 -41.82 -22.46
N LEU A 355 41.20 -42.31 -23.10
CA LEU A 355 40.93 -42.00 -24.51
C LEU A 355 40.74 -40.48 -24.73
N CYS A 356 40.08 -39.78 -23.81
CA CYS A 356 39.94 -38.32 -23.89
C CYS A 356 41.30 -37.61 -23.70
N ASN A 357 42.11 -38.05 -22.74
CA ASN A 357 43.45 -37.52 -22.54
C ASN A 357 44.37 -37.80 -23.75
N ASP A 358 44.26 -38.98 -24.37
CA ASP A 358 45.02 -39.33 -25.56
C ASP A 358 44.65 -38.39 -26.73
N ILE A 359 43.39 -37.96 -26.86
CA ILE A 359 42.96 -36.93 -27.83
C ILE A 359 43.65 -35.59 -27.53
N PHE A 360 43.69 -35.17 -26.26
CA PHE A 360 44.36 -33.92 -25.88
C PHE A 360 45.87 -33.96 -26.14
N ILE A 361 46.52 -35.08 -25.81
CA ILE A 361 47.95 -35.27 -26.06
C ILE A 361 48.24 -35.21 -27.57
N VAL A 362 47.47 -35.91 -28.39
CA VAL A 362 47.65 -35.95 -29.85
C VAL A 362 47.43 -34.58 -30.50
N ARG A 363 46.50 -33.79 -29.95
CA ARG A 363 46.29 -32.39 -30.34
C ARG A 363 47.50 -31.52 -30.01
N GLU A 364 48.06 -31.66 -28.80
CA GLU A 364 49.27 -30.93 -28.40
C GLU A 364 50.50 -31.32 -29.24
N THR A 365 50.60 -32.58 -29.67
CA THR A 365 51.69 -33.04 -30.54
C THR A 365 51.48 -32.70 -32.02
N GLY A 366 50.32 -32.14 -32.41
CA GLY A 366 50.00 -31.77 -33.77
C GLY A 366 49.75 -32.94 -34.73
N GLU A 367 49.50 -34.15 -34.21
CA GLU A 367 49.21 -35.34 -35.03
C GLU A 367 47.73 -35.41 -35.41
N MET A 368 47.32 -34.51 -36.31
CA MET A 368 45.92 -34.27 -36.69
C MET A 368 45.15 -35.51 -37.20
N GLU A 369 45.81 -36.40 -37.96
CA GLU A 369 45.18 -37.63 -38.47
C GLU A 369 44.84 -38.60 -37.32
N MET A 370 45.65 -38.61 -36.26
CA MET A 370 45.41 -39.42 -35.07
C MET A 370 44.32 -38.79 -34.20
N GLU A 371 44.22 -37.45 -34.18
CA GLU A 371 43.14 -36.73 -33.48
C GLU A 371 41.77 -37.16 -34.03
N GLU A 372 41.60 -37.17 -35.35
CA GLU A 372 40.35 -37.59 -36.00
C GLU A 372 40.02 -39.06 -35.71
N LYS A 373 41.02 -39.95 -35.81
CA LYS A 373 40.81 -41.40 -35.53
C LYS A 373 40.40 -41.66 -34.08
N LEU A 374 41.00 -40.95 -33.12
CA LEU A 374 40.64 -41.09 -31.70
C LEU A 374 39.27 -40.47 -31.40
N PHE A 375 38.93 -39.35 -32.05
CA PHE A 375 37.61 -38.74 -31.96
C PHE A 375 36.52 -39.68 -32.51
N ASP A 376 36.71 -40.26 -33.70
CA ASP A 376 35.76 -41.22 -34.28
C ASP A 376 35.55 -42.43 -33.38
N LYS A 377 36.63 -42.91 -32.75
CA LYS A 377 36.57 -43.99 -31.76
C LYS A 377 35.78 -43.59 -30.51
N LEU A 378 35.93 -42.35 -30.03
CA LEU A 378 35.17 -41.81 -28.90
C LEU A 378 33.68 -41.70 -29.24
N ILE A 379 33.35 -41.18 -30.42
CA ILE A 379 31.96 -41.07 -30.88
C ILE A 379 31.34 -42.45 -31.07
N PHE A 380 32.06 -43.40 -31.65
CA PHE A 380 31.58 -44.78 -31.78
C PHE A 380 31.26 -45.41 -30.42
N LEU A 381 32.11 -45.16 -29.41
CA LEU A 381 31.87 -45.62 -28.04
C LEU A 381 30.57 -45.04 -27.46
N TYR A 382 30.31 -43.74 -27.65
CA TYR A 382 29.09 -43.08 -27.17
C TYR A 382 27.83 -43.43 -27.98
N ARG A 383 27.97 -43.88 -29.23
CA ARG A 383 26.86 -44.40 -30.05
C ARG A 383 26.44 -45.82 -29.69
N SER A 384 27.30 -46.61 -29.04
CA SER A 384 27.05 -48.03 -28.72
C SER A 384 27.09 -48.29 -27.20
N PRO A 385 25.92 -48.35 -26.53
CA PRO A 385 25.83 -48.60 -25.10
C PRO A 385 26.48 -49.93 -24.68
N GLU A 386 26.34 -50.96 -25.52
CA GLU A 386 26.95 -52.27 -25.29
C GLU A 386 28.48 -52.20 -25.24
N THR A 387 29.07 -51.40 -26.14
CA THR A 387 30.52 -51.19 -26.19
C THR A 387 30.98 -50.37 -24.99
N MET A 388 30.20 -49.36 -24.60
CA MET A 388 30.46 -48.55 -23.40
C MET A 388 30.48 -49.42 -22.14
N ILE A 389 29.51 -50.32 -21.95
CA ILE A 389 29.47 -51.25 -20.82
C ILE A 389 30.69 -52.19 -20.81
N LYS A 390 31.07 -52.74 -21.97
CA LYS A 390 32.27 -53.60 -22.08
C LYS A 390 33.55 -52.83 -21.72
N MET A 391 33.63 -51.56 -22.10
CA MET A 391 34.79 -50.70 -21.87
C MET A 391 34.91 -50.23 -20.42
N THR A 392 33.78 -50.01 -19.74
CA THR A 392 33.73 -49.48 -18.36
C THR A 392 33.62 -50.55 -17.26
N ARG A 393 33.66 -51.84 -17.63
CA ARG A 393 33.65 -52.95 -16.68
C ARG A 393 34.85 -52.91 -15.73
N GLU A 394 34.61 -53.16 -14.45
CA GLU A 394 35.68 -53.33 -13.45
C GLU A 394 36.63 -54.46 -13.86
N LYS A 395 37.94 -54.23 -13.73
CA LYS A 395 38.92 -55.31 -13.87
C LYS A 395 38.75 -56.24 -12.66
N LYS A 396 38.31 -57.47 -12.88
CA LYS A 396 38.47 -58.53 -11.86
C LYS A 396 39.97 -58.69 -11.61
N GLN A 397 40.41 -58.37 -10.39
CA GLN A 397 41.71 -58.83 -9.91
C GLN A 397 41.60 -60.35 -9.81
N LEU A 398 42.36 -61.06 -10.65
CA LEU A 398 42.62 -62.49 -10.55
C LEU A 398 43.89 -62.67 -9.73
#